data_AF-A0A527HBQ7-F1
#
_entry.id   AF-A0A527HBQ7-F1
#
_cell.length_a   1.000
_cell.length_b   1.000
_cell.length_c   1.000
_cell.angle_alpha   90.00
_cell.angle_beta   90.00
_cell.angle_gamma   90.00
#
_symmetry.space_group_name_H-M   'P 1'
#
loop_
_entity.id
_entity.type
_entity.pdbx_description
1 polymer ?
#
loop_
_entity_poly.entity_id
_entity_poly.type
_entity_poly.pdbx_seq_one_letter_code
_entity_poly.pdbx_strand_id
1 'polypeptide(L)' 'MLDKPSSKNTAPSKKLSDLLDQFGAALAANDIEKAVDCFQEDCYWRDLVTFTWNIKTMEGRDQVRDMLK' A
#
# COMPACT_ATOMS: atom_id res chain seq x y z
N MET A 1 11.27 25.66 25.26
CA MET A 1 11.10 24.21 25.51
C MET A 1 10.32 23.66 24.34
N LEU A 2 11.02 23.15 23.33
CA LEU A 2 10.39 22.40 22.23
C LEU A 2 10.03 21.02 22.76
N ASP A 3 8.77 20.63 22.59
CA ASP A 3 8.28 19.29 22.90
C ASP A 3 9.12 18.26 22.14
N LYS A 4 9.76 17.36 22.88
CA LYS A 4 10.59 16.27 22.33
C LYS A 4 9.61 15.20 21.84
N PRO A 5 9.67 14.74 20.58
CA PRO A 5 8.69 13.77 20.09
C PRO A 5 8.69 12.54 21.00
N SER A 6 7.52 12.28 21.59
CA SER A 6 7.27 11.22 22.55
C SER A 6 7.78 9.87 22.05
N SER A 7 8.68 9.28 22.83
CA SER A 7 9.43 8.04 22.56
C SER A 7 8.58 6.75 22.58
N LYS A 8 7.29 6.79 22.24
CA LYS A 8 6.37 5.64 22.39
C LYS A 8 5.59 5.22 21.13
N ASN A 9 6.09 5.50 19.92
CA ASN A 9 5.41 5.12 18.65
C ASN A 9 6.07 3.97 17.86
N THR A 10 7.05 3.25 18.42
CA THR A 10 7.93 2.37 17.65
C THR A 10 7.27 1.06 17.15
N ALA A 11 6.30 0.51 17.89
CA ALA A 11 5.66 -0.76 17.50
C ALA A 11 4.67 -0.61 16.33
N PRO A 12 3.76 0.38 16.30
CA PRO A 12 2.95 0.67 15.11
C PRO A 12 3.78 1.06 13.90
N SER A 13 4.86 1.83 14.09
CA SER A 13 5.73 2.23 12.97
C SER A 13 6.48 1.05 12.38
N LYS A 14 6.99 0.12 13.21
CA LYS A 14 7.68 -1.07 12.69
C LYS A 14 6.74 -1.97 11.89
N LYS A 15 5.53 -2.25 12.39
CA LYS A 15 4.55 -3.06 11.65
C LYS A 15 4.18 -2.43 10.29
N LEU A 16 4.04 -1.11 10.25
CA LEU A 16 3.80 -0.38 9.01
C LEU A 16 4.99 -0.49 8.05
N SER A 17 6.21 -0.28 8.54
CA SER A 17 7.43 -0.43 7.72
C SER A 17 7.55 -1.84 7.15
N ASP A 18 7.38 -2.88 7.98
CA ASP A 18 7.44 -4.28 7.54
C ASP A 18 6.40 -4.57 6.43
N LEU A 19 5.18 -4.02 6.56
CA LEU A 19 4.12 -4.13 5.53
C LEU A 19 4.51 -3.42 4.23
N LEU A 20 5.03 -2.19 4.33
CA LEU A 20 5.44 -1.41 3.15
C LEU A 20 6.62 -2.06 2.42
N ASP A 21 7.58 -2.62 3.16
CA ASP A 21 8.71 -3.35 2.59
C ASP A 21 8.25 -4.62 1.87
N GLN A 22 7.33 -5.38 2.49
CA GLN A 22 6.73 -6.57 1.85
C GLN A 22 5.99 -6.21 0.57
N PHE A 23 5.16 -5.16 0.62
CA PHE A 23 4.36 -4.71 -0.52
C PHE A 23 5.26 -4.23 -1.67
N GLY A 24 6.26 -3.39 -1.36
CA GLY A 24 7.22 -2.90 -2.34
C GLY A 24 8.04 -4.03 -2.98
N ALA A 25 8.48 -5.01 -2.19
CA ALA A 25 9.21 -6.17 -2.70
C ALA A 25 8.34 -7.04 -3.62
N ALA A 26 7.05 -7.24 -3.31
CA ALA A 26 6.13 -7.99 -4.15
C ALA A 26 5.91 -7.29 -5.51
N LEU A 27 5.67 -5.98 -5.50
CA LEU A 27 5.54 -5.18 -6.72
C LEU A 27 6.82 -5.24 -7.59
N ALA A 28 7.99 -5.07 -6.98
CA ALA A 28 9.27 -5.11 -7.71
C ALA A 28 9.58 -6.48 -8.33
N ALA A 29 9.10 -7.56 -7.71
CA ALA A 29 9.24 -8.93 -8.21
C ALA A 29 8.14 -9.34 -9.20
N ASN A 30 7.17 -8.46 -9.48
CA ASN A 30 5.95 -8.77 -10.24
C ASN A 30 5.14 -9.94 -9.63
N ASP A 31 5.21 -10.10 -8.30
CA ASP A 31 4.46 -11.11 -7.54
C ASP A 31 3.08 -10.55 -7.15
N ILE A 32 2.16 -10.62 -8.11
CA ILE A 32 0.84 -9.98 -8.05
C ILE A 32 0.03 -10.48 -6.85
N GLU A 33 -0.02 -11.79 -6.61
CA GLU A 33 -0.84 -12.34 -5.52
C GLU A 33 -0.32 -11.87 -4.15
N LYS A 34 1.01 -11.84 -3.97
CA LYS A 34 1.61 -11.34 -2.72
C LYS A 34 1.36 -9.85 -2.52
N ALA A 35 1.31 -9.06 -3.59
CA ALA A 35 0.95 -7.64 -3.51
C ALA A 35 -0.54 -7.45 -3.16
N VAL A 36 -1.43 -8.25 -3.75
CA VAL A 36 -2.88 -8.23 -3.49
C VAL A 36 -3.19 -8.65 -2.05
N ASP A 37 -2.45 -9.59 -1.49
CA ASP A 37 -2.63 -10.04 -0.11
C ASP A 37 -2.30 -8.98 0.96
N CYS A 38 -1.58 -7.90 0.59
CA CYS A 38 -1.36 -6.76 1.46
C CYS A 38 -2.63 -5.88 1.65
N PHE A 39 -3.66 -6.06 0.83
CA PHE A 39 -4.93 -5.33 0.94
C PHE A 39 -5.94 -6.10 1.80
N GLN A 40 -6.90 -5.41 2.40
CA GLN A 40 -8.11 -6.08 2.91
C GLN A 40 -8.98 -6.59 1.75
N GLU A 41 -9.88 -7.54 2.02
CA GLU A 41 -10.83 -8.04 1.00
C GLU A 41 -11.67 -6.88 0.44
N ASP A 42 -12.31 -6.12 1.33
CA ASP A 42 -12.96 -4.85 1.03
C ASP A 42 -11.94 -3.70 1.08
N CYS A 43 -11.41 -3.32 -0.09
CA CYS A 43 -10.43 -2.24 -0.21
C CYS A 43 -10.70 -1.32 -1.40
N TYR A 44 -10.06 -0.15 -1.39
CA TYR A 44 -10.12 0.83 -2.48
C TYR A 44 -8.71 1.32 -2.79
N TRP A 45 -8.19 0.97 -3.98
CA TRP A 45 -6.94 1.56 -4.50
C TRP A 45 -7.31 2.71 -5.43
N ARG A 46 -6.75 3.90 -5.21
CA ARG A 46 -6.85 5.03 -6.13
C ARG A 46 -5.53 5.25 -6.85
N ASP A 47 -5.49 4.88 -8.13
CA ASP A 47 -4.34 5.16 -8.99
C ASP A 47 -4.51 6.54 -9.62
N LEU A 48 -3.45 7.36 -9.54
CA LEU A 48 -3.43 8.73 -10.04
C LEU A 48 -2.33 8.86 -11.10
N VAL A 49 -2.75 9.12 -12.34
CA VAL A 49 -1.81 9.46 -13.42
C VAL A 49 -1.51 10.96 -13.37
N THR A 50 -0.31 11.31 -12.92
CA THR A 50 0.09 12.69 -12.58
C THR A 50 -0.01 13.70 -13.73
N PHE A 51 0.12 13.26 -14.97
CA PHE A 51 0.07 14.13 -16.15
C PHE A 51 -1.34 14.35 -16.71
N THR A 52 -2.24 13.39 -16.52
CA THR A 52 -3.61 13.46 -17.05
C THR A 52 -4.65 13.77 -15.98
N TRP A 53 -4.25 13.73 -14.70
CA TRP A 53 -5.16 13.80 -13.55
C TRP A 53 -6.27 12.74 -13.59
N ASN A 54 -6.04 11.64 -14.32
CA ASN A 54 -6.98 10.54 -14.33
C ASN A 54 -6.86 9.77 -13.01
N ILE A 55 -7.98 9.62 -12.31
CA ILE A 55 -8.08 8.82 -11.10
C ILE A 55 -8.88 7.57 -11.45
N LYS A 56 -8.23 6.41 -11.41
CA LYS A 56 -8.91 5.12 -11.51
C LYS A 56 -9.04 4.51 -10.12
N THR A 57 -10.25 4.12 -9.76
CA THR A 57 -10.52 3.41 -8.51
C THR A 57 -10.62 1.92 -8.81
N MET A 58 -9.90 1.11 -8.04
CA MET A 58 -10.07 -0.33 -7.99
C MET A 58 -10.75 -0.67 -6.66
N GLU A 59 -11.91 -1.31 -6.76
CA GLU A 59 -12.74 -1.74 -5.63
C GLU A 59 -12.56 -3.24 -5.42
N GLY A 60 -11.98 -3.60 -4.28
CA GLY A 60 -11.69 -4.98 -3.90
C GLY A 60 -10.41 -5.55 -4.51
N ARG A 61 -9.96 -6.66 -3.91
CA ARG A 61 -8.74 -7.38 -4.32
C ARG A 61 -8.75 -7.82 -5.78
N ASP A 62 -9.91 -8.16 -6.33
CA ASP A 62 -10.03 -8.62 -7.72
C ASP A 62 -9.68 -7.53 -8.73
N GLN A 63 -10.20 -6.31 -8.53
CA GLN A 63 -9.87 -5.18 -9.40
C GLN A 63 -8.41 -4.74 -9.23
N VAL A 64 -7.85 -4.85 -8.02
CA VAL A 64 -6.43 -4.60 -7.78
C VAL A 64 -5.57 -5.63 -8.53
N ARG A 65 -5.91 -6.92 -8.45
CA ARG A 65 -5.22 -7.99 -9.16
C ARG A 65 -5.23 -7.76 -10.67
N ASP A 66 -6.38 -7.43 -11.23
CA ASP A 66 -6.53 -7.18 -12.67
C ASP A 66 -5.77 -5.94 -13.14
N MET A 67 -5.60 -4.93 -12.28
CA MET A 67 -4.80 -3.75 -12.57
C MET A 67 -3.29 -4.04 -12.60
N LEU A 68 -2.81 -4.95 -11.76
CA LEU A 68 -1.39 -5.30 -11.64
C LEU A 68 -0.88 -6.32 -12.69
N LYS A 69 -1.77 -6.85 -13.54
CA LYS A 69 -1.43 -7.72 -14.68
C LYS A 69 -0.95 -6.91 -15.88
#